data_AF-A0A972QFH0-F1
#
_entry.id   AF-A0A972QFH0-F1
#
_cell.length_a   1.000
_cell.length_b   1.000
_cell.length_c   1.000
_cell.angle_alpha   90.00
_cell.angle_beta   90.00
_cell.angle_gamma   90.00
#
_symmetry.space_group_name_H-M   'P 1'
#
loop_
_entity.id
_entity.type
_entity.pdbx_description
1 polymer ?
#
loop_
_entity_poly.entity_id
_entity_poly.type
_entity_poly.pdbx_seq_one_letter_code
_entity_poly.pdbx_strand_id
1 'polypeptide(L)'
;MTTGQERALHELQCLQAVNQDNFELMERHLASNGNFIAHISIRLGLMETKEGGLELMEREEFIVGIPQDFPFDCPWISVLHERFANFSHVVWKRHLCIYQSKEIEWNPSDGLYGFFDRLKIWLGKAAINDMDPIEGPLEPPHHVIDPSKLPFVIRKNAPVDAAKSWIGLAELKKYHNRIELTDWHESLKECPKNETLALAIILKQPLPMEFPKKGEDFFKELLKQDVDKNQVIKYLALASLFTLDGEPIHLILGLPMRRASDGTPKIHIAVWVTHSDLSKQLRDVLPEKNDTEKILNIRQKISDIIYSFFEKTTITWCRVMEDRSEIIVRRDKDSPLTWLTNKKILILGCGALGSWAGEIIARAKPRLIHLVDKSKVNIGILARQNYKIDDFCSNKSEALAKRLQNILGSDKVTVEHHNCEAHKFLTEDITRINTYDLILDCTASSIFQMKLERD
;
A
#
# COMPACT_ATOMS: atom_id res chain seq x y z
N MET A 1 -23.55 23.63 18.80
CA MET A 1 -22.10 23.42 18.78
C MET A 1 -21.76 22.45 19.90
N THR A 2 -20.71 21.64 19.76
CA THR A 2 -20.20 20.78 20.84
C THR A 2 -19.25 21.57 21.75
N THR A 3 -18.94 21.05 22.95
CA THR A 3 -17.95 21.66 23.84
C THR A 3 -16.58 21.83 23.17
N GLY A 4 -16.22 20.87 22.29
CA GLY A 4 -15.03 20.97 21.44
C GLY A 4 -15.09 22.17 20.49
N GLN A 5 -16.19 22.32 19.77
CA GLN A 5 -16.38 23.44 18.85
C GLN A 5 -16.45 24.80 19.57
N GLU A 6 -16.97 24.85 20.80
CA GLU A 6 -16.94 26.04 21.65
C GLU A 6 -15.51 26.41 22.06
N ARG A 7 -14.69 25.42 22.44
CA ARG A 7 -13.24 25.60 22.66
C ARG A 7 -12.57 26.16 21.41
N ALA A 8 -12.82 25.57 20.24
CA ALA A 8 -12.25 26.02 18.98
C ALA A 8 -12.65 27.47 18.64
N LEU A 9 -13.91 27.84 18.86
CA LEU A 9 -14.36 29.22 18.67
C LEU A 9 -13.65 30.19 19.62
N HIS A 10 -13.47 29.81 20.88
CA HIS A 10 -12.72 30.61 21.84
C HIS A 10 -11.25 30.79 21.39
N GLU A 11 -10.59 29.73 20.91
CA GLU A 11 -9.22 29.80 20.37
C GLU A 11 -9.13 30.74 19.15
N LEU A 12 -10.10 30.70 18.22
CA LEU A 12 -10.17 31.65 17.09
C LEU A 12 -10.33 33.11 17.54
N GLN A 13 -11.16 33.34 18.55
CA GLN A 13 -11.36 34.68 19.12
C GLN A 13 -10.10 35.19 19.81
N CYS A 14 -9.37 34.32 20.52
CA CYS A 14 -8.07 34.66 21.10
C CYS A 14 -7.05 35.03 20.02
N LEU A 15 -6.97 34.27 18.92
CA LEU A 15 -6.08 34.57 17.80
C LEU A 15 -6.36 35.94 17.19
N GLN A 16 -7.63 36.27 16.97
CA GLN A 16 -8.05 37.59 16.47
C GLN A 16 -7.72 38.71 17.48
N ALA A 17 -7.93 38.48 18.78
CA ALA A 17 -7.67 39.49 19.80
C ALA A 17 -6.18 39.85 19.94
N VAL A 18 -5.29 38.88 19.76
CA VAL A 18 -3.83 39.09 19.87
C VAL A 18 -3.25 39.80 18.64
N ASN A 19 -3.84 39.60 17.45
CA ASN A 19 -3.29 40.08 16.18
C ASN A 19 -4.39 40.57 15.22
N GLN A 20 -5.10 41.64 15.58
CA GLN A 20 -6.25 42.15 14.80
C GLN A 20 -5.89 42.49 13.34
N ASP A 21 -4.68 42.99 13.09
CA ASP A 21 -4.23 43.34 11.73
C ASP A 21 -3.80 42.13 10.89
N ASN A 22 -3.50 40.98 11.52
CA ASN A 22 -2.97 39.80 10.84
C ASN A 22 -3.94 38.61 10.78
N PHE A 23 -4.95 38.56 11.65
CA PHE A 23 -5.93 37.49 11.68
C PHE A 23 -7.33 38.04 11.88
N GLU A 24 -8.24 37.73 10.95
CA GLU A 24 -9.61 38.19 10.97
C GLU A 24 -10.57 37.00 10.82
N LEU A 25 -11.50 36.85 11.75
CA LEU A 25 -12.60 35.91 11.67
C LEU A 25 -13.80 36.62 11.02
N MET A 26 -14.09 36.29 9.76
CA MET A 26 -15.08 36.97 8.93
C MET A 26 -16.49 36.41 9.16
N GLU A 27 -16.69 35.14 8.83
CA GLU A 27 -17.98 34.47 8.93
C GLU A 27 -17.86 33.16 9.72
N ARG A 28 -18.97 32.76 10.36
CA ARG A 28 -19.06 31.48 11.06
C ARG A 28 -20.47 30.93 11.05
N HIS A 29 -20.61 29.64 10.83
CA HIS A 29 -21.89 28.95 10.91
C HIS A 29 -21.71 27.47 11.28
N LEU A 30 -22.77 26.86 11.81
CA LEU A 30 -22.84 25.42 11.96
C LEU A 30 -23.43 24.82 10.68
N ALA A 31 -22.65 24.01 9.97
CA ALA A 31 -23.11 23.34 8.77
C ALA A 31 -24.10 22.21 9.10
N SER A 32 -24.91 21.81 8.11
CA SER A 32 -25.93 20.76 8.26
C SER A 32 -25.35 19.39 8.61
N ASN A 33 -24.09 19.13 8.25
CA ASN A 33 -23.35 17.92 8.62
C ASN A 33 -22.76 17.98 10.04
N GLY A 34 -23.01 19.06 10.78
CA GLY A 34 -22.57 19.21 12.16
C GLY A 34 -21.19 19.83 12.34
N ASN A 35 -20.44 20.08 11.27
CA ASN A 35 -19.16 20.78 11.35
C ASN A 35 -19.40 22.27 11.63
N PHE A 36 -18.57 22.85 12.49
CA PHE A 36 -18.51 24.29 12.66
C PHE A 36 -17.56 24.87 11.62
N ILE A 37 -18.05 25.79 10.79
CA ILE A 37 -17.30 26.38 9.69
C ILE A 37 -16.91 27.80 10.07
N ALA A 38 -15.62 28.13 9.93
CA ALA A 38 -15.07 29.46 10.13
C ALA A 38 -14.38 29.95 8.85
N HIS A 39 -14.79 31.09 8.34
CA HIS A 39 -14.10 31.82 7.28
C HIS A 39 -13.15 32.83 7.92
N ILE A 40 -11.88 32.70 7.60
CA ILE A 40 -10.81 33.50 8.18
C ILE A 40 -9.98 34.17 7.08
N SER A 41 -9.42 35.32 7.39
CA SER A 41 -8.46 36.04 6.58
C SER A 41 -7.16 36.19 7.36
N ILE A 42 -6.04 35.80 6.76
CA ILE A 42 -4.71 35.81 7.39
C ILE A 42 -3.78 36.68 6.56
N ARG A 43 -3.14 37.67 7.18
CA ARG A 43 -2.03 38.41 6.59
C ARG A 43 -0.74 37.60 6.74
N LEU A 44 -0.17 37.16 5.63
CA LEU A 44 1.03 36.33 5.60
C LEU A 44 2.32 37.15 5.75
N GLY A 45 2.28 38.41 5.33
CA GLY A 45 3.45 39.29 5.31
C GLY A 45 4.44 38.92 4.21
N LEU A 46 5.71 39.32 4.39
CA LEU A 46 6.78 38.97 3.46
C LEU A 46 7.17 37.51 3.64
N MET A 47 7.04 36.72 2.58
CA MET A 47 7.48 35.34 2.53
C MET A 47 8.58 35.17 1.49
N GLU A 48 9.54 34.30 1.78
CA GLU A 48 10.48 33.83 0.78
C GLU A 48 9.71 33.05 -0.29
N THR A 49 9.98 33.35 -1.56
CA THR A 49 9.39 32.66 -2.71
C THR A 49 10.49 32.14 -3.63
N LYS A 50 10.22 31.04 -4.33
CA LYS A 50 11.10 30.49 -5.36
C LYS A 50 10.33 30.17 -6.63
N GLU A 51 11.05 30.01 -7.73
CA GLU A 51 10.47 29.59 -9.00
C GLU A 51 9.73 28.25 -8.83
N GLY A 52 8.51 28.18 -9.38
CA GLY A 52 7.60 27.04 -9.21
C GLY A 52 6.88 26.99 -7.87
N GLY A 53 7.14 27.93 -6.96
CA GLY A 53 6.41 28.07 -5.69
C GLY A 53 4.98 28.56 -5.89
N LEU A 54 4.14 28.30 -4.89
CA LEU A 54 2.76 28.77 -4.88
C LEU A 54 2.74 30.29 -4.79
N GLU A 55 2.07 30.95 -5.72
CA GLU A 55 1.84 32.39 -5.64
C GLU A 55 0.93 32.66 -4.44
N LEU A 56 1.42 33.36 -3.44
CA LEU A 56 0.64 33.76 -2.26
C LEU A 56 0.45 35.27 -2.29
N MET A 57 -0.74 35.71 -1.92
CA MET A 57 -1.07 37.11 -1.70
C MET A 57 -0.64 37.54 -0.30
N GLU A 58 -0.45 38.84 -0.09
CA GLU A 58 -0.11 39.38 1.24
C GLU A 58 -1.16 38.98 2.30
N ARG A 59 -2.41 38.83 1.86
CA ARG A 59 -3.52 38.35 2.68
C ARG A 59 -4.26 37.25 1.93
N GLU A 60 -4.43 36.12 2.59
CA GLU A 60 -5.11 34.94 2.06
C GLU A 60 -6.34 34.61 2.90
N GLU A 61 -7.37 34.09 2.24
CA GLU A 61 -8.61 33.68 2.88
C GLU A 61 -8.77 32.16 2.88
N PHE A 62 -9.24 31.64 4.02
CA PHE A 62 -9.41 30.21 4.24
C PHE A 62 -10.75 29.90 4.87
N ILE A 63 -11.27 28.72 4.55
CA ILE A 63 -12.37 28.08 5.26
C ILE A 63 -11.77 26.98 6.13
N VAL A 64 -11.98 27.08 7.44
CA VAL A 64 -11.61 26.06 8.43
C VAL A 64 -12.87 25.33 8.85
N GLY A 65 -12.90 24.01 8.66
CA GLY A 65 -13.98 23.15 9.14
C GLY A 65 -13.58 22.39 10.38
N ILE A 66 -14.32 22.61 11.46
CA ILE A 66 -14.08 22.04 12.78
C ILE A 66 -15.11 20.93 13.04
N PRO A 67 -14.66 19.66 13.14
CA PRO A 67 -15.55 18.51 13.35
C PRO A 67 -16.22 18.53 14.72
N GLN A 68 -17.26 17.71 14.89
CA GLN A 68 -18.01 17.63 16.15
C GLN A 68 -17.16 17.11 17.31
N ASP A 69 -16.28 16.12 17.04
CA ASP A 69 -15.44 15.47 18.04
C ASP A 69 -14.07 16.17 18.22
N PHE A 70 -13.96 17.43 17.82
CA PHE A 70 -12.77 18.23 18.11
C PHE A 70 -12.51 18.26 19.64
N PRO A 71 -11.26 18.09 20.12
CA PRO A 71 -10.00 18.04 19.34
C PRO A 71 -9.54 16.62 18.94
N PHE A 72 -10.32 15.58 19.17
CA PHE A 72 -9.95 14.20 18.82
C PHE A 72 -10.05 13.96 17.32
N ASP A 73 -11.05 14.57 16.66
CA ASP A 73 -11.06 14.73 15.21
C ASP A 73 -10.34 16.03 14.80
N CYS A 74 -9.37 15.88 13.89
CA CYS A 74 -8.58 16.99 13.38
C CYS A 74 -9.42 17.91 12.46
N PRO A 75 -9.32 19.25 12.60
CA PRO A 75 -9.89 20.20 11.64
C PRO A 75 -9.33 20.04 10.23
N TRP A 76 -10.02 20.63 9.26
CA TRP A 76 -9.55 20.72 7.88
C TRP A 76 -9.58 22.16 7.37
N ILE A 77 -8.83 22.45 6.31
CA ILE A 77 -8.75 23.78 5.69
C ILE A 77 -8.90 23.72 4.17
N SER A 78 -9.53 24.73 3.61
CA SER A 78 -9.65 24.93 2.16
C SER A 78 -9.61 26.41 1.78
N VAL A 79 -9.32 26.70 0.52
CA VAL A 79 -9.43 28.05 -0.08
C VAL A 79 -10.73 28.21 -0.87
N LEU A 80 -11.16 29.46 -1.05
CA LEU A 80 -12.40 29.78 -1.80
C LEU A 80 -12.20 29.80 -3.32
N HIS A 81 -10.95 29.85 -3.80
CA HIS A 81 -10.59 29.99 -5.21
C HIS A 81 -9.86 28.74 -5.76
N GLU A 82 -9.71 28.64 -7.07
CA GLU A 82 -8.99 27.53 -7.73
C GLU A 82 -7.54 27.88 -8.13
N ARG A 83 -7.01 29.04 -7.71
CA ARG A 83 -5.63 29.46 -8.03
C ARG A 83 -4.55 28.47 -7.55
N PHE A 84 -4.85 27.72 -6.50
CA PHE A 84 -3.95 26.71 -5.94
C PHE A 84 -4.13 25.32 -6.58
N ALA A 85 -5.06 25.16 -7.52
CA ALA A 85 -5.34 23.87 -8.13
C ALA A 85 -4.10 23.32 -8.85
N ASN A 86 -3.93 22.00 -8.82
CA ASN A 86 -2.78 21.27 -9.36
C ASN A 86 -1.44 21.50 -8.64
N PHE A 87 -1.40 22.32 -7.58
CA PHE A 87 -0.22 22.43 -6.74
C PHE A 87 -0.11 21.23 -5.79
N SER A 88 1.12 20.82 -5.43
CA SER A 88 1.36 19.72 -4.50
C SER A 88 0.62 19.95 -3.17
N HIS A 89 0.00 18.89 -2.63
CA HIS A 89 -0.82 18.93 -1.40
C HIS A 89 -2.08 19.82 -1.47
N VAL A 90 -2.54 20.16 -2.67
CA VAL A 90 -3.86 20.77 -2.89
C VAL A 90 -4.76 19.75 -3.58
N VAL A 91 -5.84 19.37 -2.91
CA VAL A 91 -6.75 18.30 -3.35
C VAL A 91 -8.16 18.83 -3.55
N TRP A 92 -8.87 18.24 -4.50
CA TRP A 92 -10.17 18.71 -4.98
C TRP A 92 -10.15 20.21 -5.30
N LYS A 93 -9.05 20.65 -5.94
CA LYS A 93 -8.72 22.04 -6.31
C LYS A 93 -8.60 23.08 -5.18
N ARG A 94 -9.07 22.78 -3.97
CA ARG A 94 -9.27 23.79 -2.91
C ARG A 94 -8.86 23.35 -1.51
N HIS A 95 -8.82 22.07 -1.23
CA HIS A 95 -8.53 21.56 0.11
C HIS A 95 -7.02 21.41 0.30
N LEU A 96 -6.48 21.87 1.42
CA LEU A 96 -5.04 21.83 1.68
C LEU A 96 -4.71 20.64 2.58
N CYS A 97 -3.85 19.75 2.11
CA CYS A 97 -3.32 18.65 2.89
C CYS A 97 -2.16 19.18 3.76
N ILE A 98 -2.48 19.68 4.96
CA ILE A 98 -1.45 20.24 5.85
C ILE A 98 -0.72 19.19 6.69
N TYR A 99 -1.20 17.93 6.70
CA TYR A 99 -0.60 16.80 7.43
C TYR A 99 -0.28 15.66 6.47
N GLN A 100 0.89 15.06 6.61
CA GLN A 100 1.26 13.82 5.93
C GLN A 100 0.68 12.60 6.66
N SER A 101 0.68 12.62 8.00
CA SER A 101 -0.03 11.63 8.82
C SER A 101 -0.66 12.32 10.01
N LYS A 102 -1.99 12.45 9.98
CA LYS A 102 -2.75 13.08 11.06
C LYS A 102 -2.54 12.35 12.39
N GLU A 103 -2.43 11.02 12.38
CA GLU A 103 -2.29 10.19 13.57
C GLU A 103 -0.97 10.41 14.32
N ILE A 104 0.06 10.91 13.63
CA ILE A 104 1.39 11.16 14.21
C ILE A 104 1.59 12.65 14.46
N GLU A 105 1.12 13.51 13.56
CA GLU A 105 1.44 14.93 13.55
C GLU A 105 0.38 15.80 14.25
N TRP A 106 -0.87 15.34 14.37
CA TRP A 106 -1.90 16.07 15.11
C TRP A 106 -1.80 15.76 16.60
N ASN A 107 -1.69 16.81 17.41
CA ASN A 107 -1.76 16.71 18.86
C ASN A 107 -3.04 17.41 19.35
N PRO A 108 -4.06 16.66 19.80
CA PRO A 108 -5.32 17.22 20.31
C PRO A 108 -5.14 18.25 21.44
N SER A 109 -4.02 18.20 22.16
CA SER A 109 -3.72 19.15 23.24
C SER A 109 -3.49 20.56 22.70
N ASP A 110 -2.86 20.69 21.53
CA ASP A 110 -2.45 21.98 20.95
C ASP A 110 -3.62 22.76 20.33
N GLY A 111 -4.74 22.07 20.03
CA GLY A 111 -5.95 22.69 19.49
C GLY A 111 -5.69 23.43 18.17
N LEU A 112 -6.42 24.52 17.94
CA LEU A 112 -6.26 25.32 16.72
C LEU A 112 -4.91 26.05 16.63
N TYR A 113 -4.22 26.28 17.75
CA TYR A 113 -2.89 26.90 17.70
C TYR A 113 -1.90 26.02 16.95
N GLY A 114 -1.81 24.74 17.32
CA GLY A 114 -0.97 23.76 16.59
C GLY A 114 -1.43 23.57 15.14
N PHE A 115 -2.73 23.65 14.87
CA PHE A 115 -3.27 23.62 13.51
C PHE A 115 -2.76 24.78 12.64
N PHE A 116 -2.76 26.01 13.17
CA PHE A 116 -2.27 27.18 12.44
C PHE A 116 -0.75 27.23 12.34
N ASP A 117 -0.02 26.72 13.34
CA ASP A 117 1.42 26.51 13.22
C ASP A 117 1.73 25.56 12.05
N ARG A 118 0.94 24.50 11.89
CA ARG A 118 1.07 23.59 10.77
C ARG A 118 0.73 24.24 9.42
N LEU A 119 -0.34 25.03 9.36
CA LEU A 119 -0.69 25.82 8.18
C LEU A 119 0.45 26.77 7.78
N LYS A 120 1.08 27.44 8.75
CA LYS A 120 2.22 28.34 8.50
C LYS A 120 3.40 27.60 7.87
N ILE A 121 3.73 26.40 8.39
CA ILE A 121 4.78 25.56 7.81
C ILE A 121 4.42 25.16 6.37
N TRP A 122 3.16 24.77 6.14
CA TRP A 122 2.67 24.40 4.81
C TRP A 122 2.80 25.56 3.82
N LEU A 123 2.33 26.75 4.18
CA LEU A 123 2.43 27.94 3.33
C LEU A 123 3.88 28.32 3.03
N GLY A 124 4.76 28.26 4.03
CA GLY A 124 6.19 28.50 3.86
C GLY A 124 6.84 27.55 2.85
N LYS A 125 6.57 26.25 2.96
CA LYS A 125 7.05 25.25 2.01
C LYS A 125 6.44 25.42 0.62
N ALA A 126 5.15 25.73 0.54
CA ALA A 126 4.45 25.95 -0.72
C ALA A 126 5.05 27.13 -1.50
N ALA A 127 5.33 28.24 -0.82
CA ALA A 127 5.90 29.44 -1.43
C ALA A 127 7.30 29.22 -2.05
N ILE A 128 8.08 28.27 -1.53
CA ILE A 128 9.42 27.93 -2.04
C ILE A 128 9.46 26.63 -2.85
N ASN A 129 8.30 26.04 -3.17
CA ASN A 129 8.17 24.77 -3.89
C ASN A 129 8.86 23.56 -3.21
N ASP A 130 8.82 23.49 -1.88
CA ASP A 130 9.48 22.44 -1.08
C ASP A 130 8.46 21.53 -0.36
N MET A 131 7.33 21.28 -1.00
CA MET A 131 6.26 20.43 -0.45
C MET A 131 6.66 18.95 -0.38
N ASP A 132 7.38 18.48 -1.40
CA ASP A 132 7.85 17.10 -1.54
C ASP A 132 9.39 17.08 -1.69
N PRO A 133 10.15 17.48 -0.64
CA PRO A 133 11.62 17.62 -0.69
C PRO A 133 12.25 16.35 -1.21
N ILE A 134 13.33 16.42 -1.99
CA ILE A 134 13.94 15.28 -2.71
C ILE A 134 14.19 14.07 -1.80
N GLU A 135 14.63 14.31 -0.56
CA GLU A 135 14.92 13.28 0.45
C GLU A 135 13.67 12.77 1.21
N GLY A 136 12.53 13.43 1.02
CA GLY A 136 11.27 13.14 1.69
C GLY A 136 10.33 12.24 0.89
N PRO A 137 9.29 11.69 1.55
CA PRO A 137 8.25 10.92 0.88
C PRO A 137 7.55 11.80 -0.16
N LEU A 138 7.21 11.18 -1.29
CA LEU A 138 6.37 11.81 -2.31
C LEU A 138 4.92 11.48 -2.00
N GLU A 139 4.06 12.49 -1.91
CA GLU A 139 2.63 12.29 -1.68
C GLU A 139 2.02 11.45 -2.81
N PRO A 140 1.37 10.31 -2.51
CA PRO A 140 0.70 9.54 -3.52
C PRO A 140 -0.52 10.32 -4.02
N PRO A 141 -0.89 10.13 -5.30
CA PRO A 141 -2.03 10.81 -5.87
C PRO A 141 -3.35 10.42 -5.19
N HIS A 142 -4.23 11.40 -4.98
CA HIS A 142 -5.52 11.17 -4.33
C HIS A 142 -6.56 10.65 -5.32
N HIS A 143 -7.25 9.59 -4.92
CA HIS A 143 -8.40 9.04 -5.63
C HIS A 143 -9.44 8.51 -4.66
N VAL A 144 -10.70 8.53 -5.09
CA VAL A 144 -11.79 7.89 -4.35
C VAL A 144 -11.74 6.40 -4.63
N ILE A 145 -11.61 5.61 -3.57
CA ILE A 145 -11.60 4.16 -3.62
C ILE A 145 -13.02 3.64 -3.36
N ASP A 146 -13.43 2.59 -4.06
CA ASP A 146 -14.65 1.85 -3.76
C ASP A 146 -14.35 0.71 -2.74
N PRO A 147 -14.80 0.84 -1.48
CA PRO A 147 -14.52 -0.15 -0.44
C PRO A 147 -15.27 -1.48 -0.65
N SER A 148 -16.24 -1.53 -1.58
CA SER A 148 -16.93 -2.77 -1.92
C SER A 148 -16.09 -3.71 -2.79
N LYS A 149 -15.00 -3.21 -3.39
CA LYS A 149 -14.08 -3.99 -4.23
C LYS A 149 -13.00 -4.67 -3.38
N LEU A 150 -12.57 -5.86 -3.80
CA LEU A 150 -11.46 -6.56 -3.16
C LEU A 150 -10.18 -5.70 -3.26
N PRO A 151 -9.41 -5.57 -2.16
CA PRO A 151 -8.14 -4.88 -2.19
C PRO A 151 -7.11 -5.69 -3.01
N PHE A 152 -6.19 -4.96 -3.62
CA PHE A 152 -5.03 -5.52 -4.30
C PHE A 152 -3.81 -5.51 -3.39
N VAL A 153 -3.05 -6.60 -3.35
CA VAL A 153 -1.72 -6.64 -2.71
C VAL A 153 -0.66 -6.76 -3.80
N ILE A 154 0.23 -5.78 -3.90
CA ILE A 154 1.30 -5.79 -4.90
C ILE A 154 2.52 -6.49 -4.30
N ARG A 155 2.82 -7.71 -4.78
CA ARG A 155 3.89 -8.56 -4.24
C ARG A 155 5.21 -8.35 -4.99
N LYS A 156 5.15 -8.16 -6.31
CA LYS A 156 6.32 -8.10 -7.20
C LYS A 156 6.76 -6.65 -7.46
N ASN A 157 8.05 -6.37 -7.33
CA ASN A 157 8.64 -5.08 -7.72
C ASN A 157 8.28 -4.72 -9.17
N ALA A 158 8.21 -3.42 -9.48
CA ALA A 158 7.89 -2.98 -10.84
C ALA A 158 8.90 -3.54 -11.86
N PRO A 159 8.47 -3.88 -13.09
CA PRO A 159 9.33 -4.45 -14.13
C PRO A 159 10.35 -3.46 -14.69
N VAL A 160 10.16 -2.15 -14.44
CA VAL A 160 11.08 -1.08 -14.87
C VAL A 160 11.24 -0.03 -13.79
N ASP A 161 12.36 0.70 -13.85
CA ASP A 161 12.64 1.83 -12.97
C ASP A 161 11.73 3.04 -13.26
N ALA A 162 11.62 3.94 -12.28
CA ALA A 162 11.01 5.25 -12.49
C ALA A 162 11.72 6.01 -13.63
N ALA A 163 10.95 6.71 -14.47
CA ALA A 163 11.34 7.35 -15.74
C ALA A 163 11.45 6.44 -16.98
N LYS A 164 11.13 5.15 -16.87
CA LYS A 164 10.93 4.26 -18.02
C LYS A 164 9.44 3.99 -18.22
N SER A 165 9.03 3.79 -19.46
CA SER A 165 7.70 3.29 -19.80
C SER A 165 7.74 1.77 -19.97
N TRP A 166 6.63 1.11 -19.68
CA TRP A 166 6.45 -0.32 -19.90
C TRP A 166 4.96 -0.62 -20.13
N ILE A 167 4.66 -1.54 -21.04
CA ILE A 167 3.30 -2.04 -21.25
C ILE A 167 3.34 -3.56 -21.37
N GLY A 168 2.43 -4.22 -20.67
CA GLY A 168 2.41 -5.67 -20.62
C GLY A 168 1.18 -6.20 -19.89
N LEU A 169 1.34 -7.40 -19.35
CA LEU A 169 0.33 -8.10 -18.58
C LEU A 169 0.81 -8.31 -17.15
N ALA A 170 -0.08 -8.12 -16.19
CA ALA A 170 0.16 -8.46 -14.80
C ALA A 170 -0.57 -9.75 -14.44
N GLU A 171 0.13 -10.64 -13.76
CA GLU A 171 -0.43 -11.88 -13.23
C GLU A 171 -1.15 -11.62 -11.91
N LEU A 172 -2.41 -12.05 -11.85
CA LEU A 172 -3.29 -11.85 -10.72
C LEU A 172 -3.76 -13.17 -10.13
N LYS A 173 -3.58 -13.31 -8.82
CA LYS A 173 -4.09 -14.43 -8.03
C LYS A 173 -5.24 -13.99 -7.13
N LYS A 174 -6.43 -14.54 -7.36
CA LYS A 174 -7.64 -14.20 -6.61
C LYS A 174 -7.77 -15.04 -5.35
N TYR A 175 -7.98 -14.37 -4.22
CA TYR A 175 -8.34 -14.98 -2.93
C TYR A 175 -9.72 -14.47 -2.50
N HIS A 176 -10.30 -15.09 -1.48
CA HIS A 176 -11.63 -14.71 -0.99
C HIS A 176 -11.71 -13.27 -0.45
N ASN A 177 -10.59 -12.70 0.01
CA ASN A 177 -10.53 -11.37 0.65
C ASN A 177 -9.59 -10.37 -0.04
N ARG A 178 -8.92 -10.75 -1.12
CA ARG A 178 -7.96 -9.89 -1.83
C ARG A 178 -7.62 -10.46 -3.21
N ILE A 179 -6.97 -9.64 -4.03
CA ILE A 179 -6.31 -10.06 -5.26
C ILE A 179 -4.82 -9.73 -5.12
N GLU A 180 -3.93 -10.65 -5.49
CA GLU A 180 -2.49 -10.41 -5.42
C GLU A 180 -1.91 -10.24 -6.83
N LEU A 181 -1.08 -9.22 -7.02
CA LEU A 181 -0.24 -9.09 -8.20
C LEU A 181 1.09 -9.83 -7.94
N THR A 182 1.28 -10.95 -8.62
CA THR A 182 2.37 -11.91 -8.36
C THR A 182 3.53 -11.82 -9.35
N ASP A 183 3.26 -11.45 -10.61
CA ASP A 183 4.31 -11.28 -11.62
C ASP A 183 3.91 -10.35 -12.78
N TRP A 184 4.88 -10.06 -13.65
CA TRP A 184 4.76 -9.21 -14.85
C TRP A 184 5.22 -9.97 -16.09
N HIS A 185 4.50 -9.81 -17.19
CA HIS A 185 4.73 -10.55 -18.43
C HIS A 185 4.71 -9.60 -19.63
N GLU A 186 5.71 -9.71 -20.51
CA GLU A 186 5.74 -8.94 -21.77
C GLU A 186 4.92 -9.62 -22.87
N SER A 187 4.73 -10.94 -22.76
CA SER A 187 4.01 -11.74 -23.76
C SER A 187 3.18 -12.87 -23.15
N LEU A 188 2.13 -13.28 -23.87
CA LEU A 188 1.29 -14.42 -23.47
C LEU A 188 2.01 -15.77 -23.43
N LYS A 189 3.20 -15.90 -24.04
CA LYS A 189 3.95 -17.16 -24.05
C LYS A 189 4.48 -17.53 -22.67
N GLU A 190 4.68 -16.54 -21.82
CA GLU A 190 5.26 -16.67 -20.48
C GLU A 190 4.18 -16.80 -19.40
N CYS A 191 2.91 -16.58 -19.76
CA CYS A 191 1.82 -16.55 -18.80
C CYS A 191 1.37 -17.96 -18.35
N PRO A 192 1.08 -18.15 -17.05
CA PRO A 192 0.54 -19.41 -16.55
C PRO A 192 -0.89 -19.66 -17.05
N LYS A 193 -1.26 -20.94 -17.23
CA LYS A 193 -2.55 -21.33 -17.83
C LYS A 193 -3.78 -21.10 -16.94
N ASN A 194 -3.61 -20.93 -15.63
CA ASN A 194 -4.71 -20.96 -14.65
C ASN A 194 -4.89 -19.67 -13.84
N GLU A 195 -4.10 -18.62 -14.10
CA GLU A 195 -4.20 -17.36 -13.37
C GLU A 195 -4.93 -16.30 -14.19
N THR A 196 -5.46 -15.28 -13.51
CA THR A 196 -6.11 -14.14 -14.18
C THR A 196 -5.04 -13.15 -14.62
N LEU A 197 -5.23 -12.52 -15.78
CA LEU A 197 -4.33 -11.47 -16.26
C LEU A 197 -5.02 -10.11 -16.26
N ALA A 198 -4.23 -9.06 -16.12
CA ALA A 198 -4.65 -7.66 -16.25
C ALA A 198 -3.74 -6.92 -17.23
N LEU A 199 -4.27 -5.93 -17.93
CA LEU A 199 -3.42 -4.97 -18.63
C LEU A 199 -2.62 -4.19 -17.58
N ALA A 200 -1.33 -4.00 -17.82
CA ALA A 200 -0.50 -3.16 -16.99
C ALA A 200 0.29 -2.15 -17.85
N ILE A 201 0.24 -0.89 -17.43
CA ILE A 201 0.90 0.25 -18.09
C ILE A 201 1.72 0.98 -17.04
N ILE A 202 2.99 1.20 -17.29
CA ILE A 202 3.88 2.05 -16.49
C ILE A 202 4.25 3.25 -17.34
N LEU A 203 3.96 4.44 -16.80
CA LEU A 203 4.21 5.71 -17.46
C LEU A 203 5.56 6.29 -17.05
N LYS A 204 6.17 7.04 -17.98
CA LYS A 204 7.46 7.70 -17.77
C LYS A 204 7.34 8.95 -16.90
N GLN A 205 6.23 9.66 -17.02
CA GLN A 205 5.96 10.91 -16.32
C GLN A 205 4.79 10.73 -15.34
N PRO A 206 4.76 11.50 -14.23
CA PRO A 206 3.66 11.47 -13.29
C PRO A 206 2.34 11.94 -13.94
N LEU A 207 1.22 11.58 -13.32
CA LEU A 207 -0.06 12.23 -13.58
C LEU A 207 -0.24 13.46 -12.68
N PRO A 208 -1.23 14.32 -12.96
CA PRO A 208 -1.67 15.31 -11.98
C PRO A 208 -1.98 14.69 -10.61
N MET A 209 -1.87 15.49 -9.55
CA MET A 209 -2.08 15.03 -8.15
C MET A 209 -3.46 14.39 -7.92
N GLU A 210 -4.47 14.87 -8.64
CA GLU A 210 -5.79 14.25 -8.69
C GLU A 210 -5.87 13.24 -9.83
N PHE A 211 -6.17 11.99 -9.49
CA PHE A 211 -6.37 10.99 -10.52
C PHE A 211 -7.62 11.25 -11.35
N PRO A 212 -7.58 10.92 -12.65
CA PRO A 212 -8.75 11.01 -13.51
C PRO A 212 -9.94 10.27 -12.91
N LYS A 213 -11.10 10.93 -12.94
CA LYS A 213 -12.40 10.34 -12.56
C LYS A 213 -13.13 9.72 -13.74
N LYS A 214 -12.78 10.12 -14.96
CA LYS A 214 -13.37 9.63 -16.21
C LYS A 214 -12.30 9.03 -17.10
N GLY A 215 -12.69 8.02 -17.88
CA GLY A 215 -11.81 7.40 -18.87
C GLY A 215 -11.28 8.40 -19.90
N GLU A 216 -12.09 9.37 -20.35
CA GLU A 216 -11.66 10.37 -21.35
C GLU A 216 -10.42 11.15 -20.93
N ASP A 217 -10.34 11.53 -19.65
CA ASP A 217 -9.21 12.30 -19.12
C ASP A 217 -8.01 11.39 -18.88
N PHE A 218 -8.26 10.16 -18.42
CA PHE A 218 -7.22 9.14 -18.28
C PHE A 218 -6.54 8.82 -19.61
N PHE A 219 -7.31 8.61 -20.67
CA PHE A 219 -6.77 8.30 -22.00
C PHE A 219 -6.04 9.48 -22.64
N LYS A 220 -6.48 10.72 -22.38
CA LYS A 220 -5.71 11.91 -22.79
C LYS A 220 -4.32 11.92 -22.15
N GLU A 221 -4.21 11.56 -20.87
CA GLU A 221 -2.92 11.46 -20.19
C GLU A 221 -2.05 10.32 -20.71
N LEU A 222 -2.65 9.17 -21.05
CA LEU A 222 -1.92 8.07 -21.72
C LEU A 222 -1.36 8.51 -23.08
N LEU A 223 -2.17 9.20 -23.89
CA LEU A 223 -1.78 9.67 -25.21
C LEU A 223 -0.65 10.71 -25.17
N LYS A 224 -0.65 11.61 -24.16
CA LYS A 224 0.45 12.56 -23.93
C LYS A 224 1.80 11.88 -23.66
N GLN A 225 1.78 10.61 -23.27
CA GLN A 225 2.96 9.82 -22.94
C GLN A 225 3.17 8.65 -23.94
N ASP A 226 2.72 8.82 -25.18
CA ASP A 226 2.91 7.91 -26.30
C ASP A 226 2.26 6.52 -26.12
N VAL A 227 1.26 6.39 -25.25
CA VAL A 227 0.45 5.17 -25.12
C VAL A 227 -0.84 5.33 -25.92
N ASP A 228 -0.87 4.70 -27.10
CA ASP A 228 -2.01 4.81 -28.02
C ASP A 228 -3.19 3.88 -27.68
N LYS A 229 -4.36 4.19 -28.25
CA LYS A 229 -5.60 3.44 -28.03
C LYS A 229 -5.55 1.98 -28.45
N ASN A 230 -4.83 1.66 -29.53
CA ASN A 230 -4.79 0.32 -30.09
C ASN A 230 -3.97 -0.60 -29.19
N GLN A 231 -2.89 -0.08 -28.59
CA GLN A 231 -2.12 -0.81 -27.59
C GLN A 231 -2.97 -1.14 -26.35
N VAL A 232 -3.68 -0.15 -25.80
CA VAL A 232 -4.55 -0.35 -24.64
C VAL A 232 -5.59 -1.44 -24.92
N ILE A 233 -6.35 -1.31 -26.01
CA ILE A 233 -7.40 -2.29 -26.33
C ILE A 233 -6.81 -3.66 -26.61
N LYS A 234 -5.67 -3.74 -27.32
CA LYS A 234 -4.99 -5.02 -27.57
C LYS A 234 -4.68 -5.74 -26.26
N TYR A 235 -4.05 -5.08 -25.29
CA TYR A 235 -3.70 -5.74 -24.02
C TYR A 235 -4.92 -6.05 -23.15
N LEU A 236 -5.96 -5.21 -23.16
CA LEU A 236 -7.24 -5.54 -22.51
C LEU A 236 -7.87 -6.79 -23.14
N ALA A 237 -7.83 -6.90 -24.47
CA ALA A 237 -8.31 -8.05 -25.21
C ALA A 237 -7.49 -9.31 -24.88
N LEU A 238 -6.16 -9.22 -24.79
CA LEU A 238 -5.32 -10.34 -24.36
C LEU A 238 -5.62 -10.77 -22.92
N ALA A 239 -5.78 -9.82 -22.00
CA ALA A 239 -6.16 -10.10 -20.62
C ALA A 239 -7.53 -10.79 -20.51
N SER A 240 -8.49 -10.39 -21.36
CA SER A 240 -9.84 -10.95 -21.39
C SER A 240 -9.91 -12.45 -21.71
N LEU A 241 -8.88 -13.02 -22.34
CA LEU A 241 -8.77 -14.46 -22.59
C LEU A 241 -8.62 -15.28 -21.29
N PHE A 242 -8.16 -14.65 -20.20
CA PHE A 242 -7.90 -15.25 -18.89
C PHE A 242 -8.91 -14.76 -17.83
N THR A 243 -9.94 -14.04 -18.26
CA THR A 243 -11.01 -13.55 -17.40
C THR A 243 -12.27 -14.37 -17.66
N LEU A 244 -12.85 -14.93 -16.59
CA LEU A 244 -14.11 -15.66 -16.69
C LEU A 244 -15.26 -14.75 -17.15
N ASP A 245 -16.24 -15.33 -17.84
CA ASP A 245 -17.43 -14.60 -18.26
C ASP A 245 -18.17 -14.01 -17.04
N GLY A 246 -18.47 -12.71 -17.09
CA GLY A 246 -19.10 -11.99 -15.99
C GLY A 246 -18.16 -11.52 -14.87
N GLU A 247 -16.85 -11.77 -14.99
CA GLU A 247 -15.84 -11.14 -14.13
C GLU A 247 -15.28 -9.86 -14.78
N PRO A 248 -14.95 -8.83 -13.98
CA PRO A 248 -14.35 -7.61 -14.49
C PRO A 248 -12.90 -7.82 -14.92
N ILE A 249 -12.45 -6.99 -15.86
CA ILE A 249 -11.04 -6.87 -16.21
C ILE A 249 -10.42 -5.78 -15.35
N HIS A 250 -9.12 -5.90 -15.09
CA HIS A 250 -8.38 -4.89 -14.36
C HIS A 250 -7.37 -4.20 -15.28
N LEU A 251 -7.19 -2.91 -15.07
CA LEU A 251 -6.15 -2.11 -15.67
C LEU A 251 -5.24 -1.59 -14.54
N ILE A 252 -3.97 -1.95 -14.61
CA ILE A 252 -2.95 -1.57 -13.65
C ILE A 252 -2.15 -0.41 -14.23
N LEU A 253 -2.04 0.66 -13.45
CA LEU A 253 -1.29 1.86 -13.78
C LEU A 253 -0.11 2.02 -12.82
N GLY A 254 1.09 2.12 -13.37
CA GLY A 254 2.31 2.48 -12.67
C GLY A 254 2.74 3.90 -13.00
N LEU A 255 3.04 4.70 -11.97
CA LEU A 255 3.48 6.09 -12.11
C LEU A 255 4.74 6.36 -11.30
N PRO A 256 5.66 7.24 -11.73
CA PRO A 256 6.82 7.65 -10.94
C PRO A 256 6.43 8.62 -9.81
N MET A 257 5.44 8.25 -9.00
CA MET A 257 4.82 9.07 -7.95
C MET A 257 5.03 8.44 -6.57
N ARG A 258 6.20 7.84 -6.36
CA ARG A 258 6.64 7.32 -5.06
C ARG A 258 8.15 7.44 -4.92
N ARG A 259 8.64 7.41 -3.69
CA ARG A 259 10.07 7.31 -3.38
C ARG A 259 10.33 6.19 -2.38
N ALA A 260 11.51 5.58 -2.49
CA ALA A 260 12.06 4.72 -1.46
C ALA A 260 12.63 5.57 -0.30
N SER A 261 13.05 4.91 0.78
CA SER A 261 13.56 5.60 1.98
C SER A 261 14.85 6.39 1.77
N ASP A 262 15.57 6.12 0.68
CA ASP A 262 16.78 6.82 0.24
C ASP A 262 16.47 7.98 -0.73
N GLY A 263 15.19 8.30 -0.96
CA GLY A 263 14.75 9.31 -1.91
C GLY A 263 14.67 8.82 -3.37
N THR A 264 15.12 7.60 -3.66
CA THR A 264 15.12 7.05 -5.03
C THR A 264 13.68 6.97 -5.56
N PRO A 265 13.37 7.53 -6.74
CA PRO A 265 12.03 7.42 -7.33
C PRO A 265 11.63 5.97 -7.61
N LYS A 266 10.38 5.65 -7.28
CA LYS A 266 9.78 4.33 -7.43
C LYS A 266 8.39 4.43 -8.06
N ILE A 267 7.91 3.30 -8.55
CA ILE A 267 6.60 3.22 -9.20
C ILE A 267 5.49 3.09 -8.15
N HIS A 268 4.58 4.07 -8.09
CA HIS A 268 3.27 3.95 -7.45
C HIS A 268 2.35 3.10 -8.33
N ILE A 269 1.62 2.14 -7.74
CA ILE A 269 0.68 1.28 -8.46
C ILE A 269 -0.74 1.65 -8.07
N ALA A 270 -1.58 1.87 -9.08
CA ALA A 270 -3.02 2.02 -8.95
C ALA A 270 -3.74 1.02 -9.85
N VAL A 271 -4.96 0.63 -9.47
CA VAL A 271 -5.73 -0.39 -10.18
C VAL A 271 -7.13 0.11 -10.46
N TRP A 272 -7.51 0.13 -11.74
CA TRP A 272 -8.87 0.39 -12.20
C TRP A 272 -9.59 -0.93 -12.48
N VAL A 273 -10.75 -1.13 -11.84
CA VAL A 273 -11.66 -2.23 -12.17
C VAL A 273 -12.70 -1.81 -13.21
N THR A 274 -12.85 -2.58 -14.28
CA THR A 274 -13.84 -2.33 -15.33
C THR A 274 -15.21 -2.93 -15.00
N HIS A 275 -16.21 -2.66 -15.82
CA HIS A 275 -17.48 -3.39 -15.77
C HIS A 275 -17.27 -4.87 -16.17
N SER A 276 -18.01 -5.78 -15.53
CA SER A 276 -17.99 -7.24 -15.74
C SER A 276 -18.36 -7.67 -17.16
N ASP A 277 -19.21 -6.87 -17.80
CA ASP A 277 -19.89 -7.28 -19.03
C ASP A 277 -19.05 -7.06 -20.28
N LEU A 278 -17.81 -6.58 -20.14
CA LEU A 278 -16.91 -6.21 -21.24
C LEU A 278 -15.96 -7.34 -21.67
N SER A 279 -15.75 -8.34 -20.80
CA SER A 279 -14.74 -9.37 -21.04
C SER A 279 -15.02 -10.22 -22.27
N LYS A 280 -16.28 -10.36 -22.67
CA LYS A 280 -16.66 -11.10 -23.88
C LYS A 280 -16.38 -10.32 -25.16
N GLN A 281 -16.83 -9.07 -25.22
CA GLN A 281 -16.70 -8.20 -26.40
C GLN A 281 -15.24 -7.84 -26.66
N LEU A 282 -14.41 -7.76 -25.62
CA LEU A 282 -12.97 -7.56 -25.76
C LEU A 282 -12.28 -8.73 -26.50
N ARG A 283 -12.76 -9.98 -26.33
CA ARG A 283 -12.20 -11.12 -27.08
C ARG A 283 -12.46 -11.01 -28.58
N ASP A 284 -13.60 -10.44 -28.96
CA ASP A 284 -13.99 -10.26 -30.37
C ASP A 284 -13.07 -9.28 -31.13
N VAL A 285 -12.24 -8.50 -30.42
CA VAL A 285 -11.24 -7.61 -31.03
C VAL A 285 -10.02 -8.38 -31.55
N LEU A 286 -9.71 -9.55 -30.99
CA LEU A 286 -8.48 -10.28 -31.34
C LEU A 286 -8.57 -10.88 -32.75
N PRO A 287 -7.52 -10.76 -33.58
CA PRO A 287 -7.52 -11.32 -34.92
C PRO A 287 -7.44 -12.86 -34.90
N GLU A 288 -8.07 -13.49 -35.88
CA GLU A 288 -7.99 -14.93 -36.13
C GLU A 288 -7.20 -15.24 -37.42
N LYS A 289 -6.63 -16.44 -37.50
CA LYS A 289 -5.75 -16.86 -38.63
C LYS A 289 -6.39 -16.71 -40.02
N ASN A 290 -7.72 -16.79 -40.10
CA ASN A 290 -8.47 -16.79 -41.35
C ASN A 290 -9.29 -15.50 -41.55
N ASP A 291 -8.97 -14.43 -40.81
CA ASP A 291 -9.67 -13.16 -40.97
C ASP A 291 -9.42 -12.57 -42.37
N THR A 292 -10.52 -12.20 -43.04
CA THR A 292 -10.46 -11.41 -44.28
C THR A 292 -10.29 -9.93 -43.94
N GLU A 293 -9.86 -9.10 -44.91
CA GLU A 293 -9.80 -7.63 -44.73
C GLU A 293 -11.13 -7.04 -44.23
N LYS A 294 -12.26 -7.59 -44.70
CA LYS A 294 -13.59 -7.18 -44.24
C LYS A 294 -13.80 -7.48 -42.75
N ILE A 295 -13.33 -8.63 -42.26
CA ILE A 295 -13.42 -9.00 -40.84
C ILE A 295 -12.47 -8.14 -40.00
N LEU A 296 -11.24 -7.91 -40.45
CA LEU A 296 -10.29 -7.01 -39.77
C LEU A 296 -10.87 -5.60 -39.60
N ASN A 297 -11.53 -5.05 -40.62
CA ASN A 297 -12.22 -3.77 -40.54
C ASN A 297 -13.39 -3.78 -39.53
N ILE A 298 -14.11 -4.90 -39.39
CA ILE A 298 -15.17 -5.05 -38.38
C ILE A 298 -14.56 -5.07 -36.98
N ARG A 299 -13.49 -5.85 -36.75
CA ARG A 299 -12.80 -5.91 -35.46
C ARG A 299 -12.25 -4.54 -35.05
N GLN A 300 -11.70 -3.76 -35.98
CA GLN A 300 -11.28 -2.38 -35.71
C GLN A 300 -12.44 -1.49 -35.27
N LYS A 301 -13.62 -1.61 -35.90
CA LYS A 301 -14.82 -0.87 -35.46
C LYS A 301 -15.27 -1.28 -34.06
N ILE A 302 -15.19 -2.58 -33.72
CA ILE A 302 -15.47 -3.07 -32.36
C ILE A 302 -14.48 -2.45 -31.37
N SER A 303 -13.19 -2.44 -31.70
CA SER A 303 -12.14 -1.79 -30.90
C SER A 303 -12.46 -0.32 -30.63
N ASP A 304 -12.85 0.45 -31.66
CA ASP A 304 -13.20 1.87 -31.53
C ASP A 304 -14.45 2.09 -30.65
N ILE A 305 -15.46 1.22 -30.77
CA ILE A 305 -16.67 1.27 -29.93
C ILE A 305 -16.33 1.00 -28.46
N ILE A 306 -15.54 -0.04 -28.18
CA ILE A 306 -15.13 -0.40 -26.82
C ILE A 306 -14.28 0.73 -26.21
N TYR A 307 -13.35 1.30 -26.98
CA TYR A 307 -12.56 2.43 -26.52
C TYR A 307 -13.45 3.64 -26.16
N SER A 308 -14.41 4.00 -27.01
CA SER A 308 -15.35 5.08 -26.72
C SER A 308 -16.23 4.80 -25.49
N PHE A 309 -16.54 3.53 -25.23
CA PHE A 309 -17.23 3.12 -24.01
C PHE A 309 -16.36 3.41 -22.78
N PHE A 310 -15.08 3.02 -22.80
CA PHE A 310 -14.17 3.31 -21.70
C PHE A 310 -13.98 4.82 -21.47
N GLU A 311 -13.88 5.63 -22.52
CA GLU A 311 -13.79 7.10 -22.41
C GLU A 311 -14.94 7.70 -21.60
N LYS A 312 -16.15 7.18 -21.78
CA LYS A 312 -17.38 7.66 -21.12
C LYS A 312 -17.57 7.07 -19.72
N THR A 313 -16.77 6.09 -19.34
CA THR A 313 -16.92 5.37 -18.07
C THR A 313 -16.27 6.16 -16.93
N THR A 314 -16.95 6.18 -15.78
CA THR A 314 -16.38 6.66 -14.53
C THR A 314 -15.38 5.63 -14.01
N ILE A 315 -14.19 6.07 -13.64
CA ILE A 315 -13.15 5.20 -13.14
C ILE A 315 -13.44 4.81 -11.69
N THR A 316 -13.37 3.50 -11.44
CA THR A 316 -13.46 2.92 -10.10
C THR A 316 -12.08 2.41 -9.71
N TRP A 317 -11.40 3.15 -8.84
CA TRP A 317 -10.09 2.78 -8.33
C TRP A 317 -10.21 1.79 -7.16
N CYS A 318 -9.41 0.73 -7.19
CA CYS A 318 -9.34 -0.27 -6.13
C CYS A 318 -8.36 0.15 -5.03
N ARG A 319 -8.61 -0.33 -3.80
CA ARG A 319 -7.64 -0.20 -2.71
C ARG A 319 -6.38 -0.99 -3.05
N VAL A 320 -5.22 -0.35 -2.99
CA VAL A 320 -3.92 -1.00 -3.16
C VAL A 320 -3.18 -1.07 -1.84
N MET A 321 -2.62 -2.24 -1.54
CA MET A 321 -1.74 -2.54 -0.41
C MET A 321 -0.37 -2.90 -0.96
N GLU A 322 0.67 -2.29 -0.40
CA GLU A 322 2.05 -2.57 -0.81
C GLU A 322 2.69 -3.68 0.01
N ASP A 323 3.37 -4.59 -0.68
CA ASP A 323 4.28 -5.58 -0.11
C ASP A 323 5.59 -5.68 -0.90
N ARG A 324 5.82 -4.76 -1.85
CA ARG A 324 7.05 -4.73 -2.63
C ARG A 324 8.24 -4.34 -1.76
N SER A 325 9.29 -5.15 -1.82
CA SER A 325 10.55 -4.91 -1.11
C SER A 325 11.24 -3.59 -1.46
N GLU A 326 11.00 -3.05 -2.66
CA GLU A 326 11.54 -1.76 -3.09
C GLU A 326 10.83 -0.55 -2.46
N ILE A 327 9.68 -0.76 -1.82
CA ILE A 327 8.82 0.26 -1.23
C ILE A 327 8.73 0.12 0.28
N ILE A 328 8.40 -1.09 0.75
CA ILE A 328 8.14 -1.34 2.16
C ILE A 328 9.46 -1.53 2.89
N VAL A 329 9.72 -0.60 3.81
CA VAL A 329 10.74 -0.76 4.83
C VAL A 329 10.09 -1.34 6.07
N ARG A 330 10.66 -2.42 6.61
CA ARG A 330 10.15 -3.01 7.85
C ARG A 330 10.29 -2.02 9.00
N ARG A 331 9.24 -1.90 9.81
CA ARG A 331 9.23 -1.02 11.00
C ARG A 331 10.21 -1.48 12.07
N ASP A 332 10.54 -2.77 12.09
CA ASP A 332 11.47 -3.37 13.05
C ASP A 332 12.92 -3.39 12.55
N LYS A 333 13.26 -2.64 11.48
CA LYS A 333 14.60 -2.62 10.86
C LYS A 333 15.76 -2.32 11.84
N ASP A 334 15.48 -1.56 12.89
CA ASP A 334 16.47 -1.17 13.90
C ASP A 334 16.30 -1.97 15.20
N SER A 335 15.40 -2.96 15.21
CA SER A 335 15.17 -3.81 16.37
C SER A 335 16.23 -4.93 16.47
N PRO A 336 16.50 -5.45 17.68
CA PRO A 336 17.40 -6.59 17.88
C PRO A 336 16.98 -7.85 17.10
N LEU A 337 15.69 -7.99 16.74
CA LEU A 337 15.19 -9.16 15.99
C LEU A 337 15.82 -9.30 14.60
N THR A 338 16.28 -8.19 14.00
CA THR A 338 16.95 -8.22 12.69
C THR A 338 18.23 -9.04 12.68
N TRP A 339 18.86 -9.28 13.84
CA TRP A 339 20.01 -10.19 13.96
C TRP A 339 19.68 -11.60 13.47
N LEU A 340 18.43 -12.04 13.59
CA LEU A 340 17.98 -13.37 13.12
C LEU A 340 17.88 -13.49 11.60
N THR A 341 17.88 -12.37 10.87
CA THR A 341 17.78 -12.41 9.41
C THR A 341 18.96 -13.15 8.80
N ASN A 342 18.69 -14.04 7.84
CA ASN A 342 19.69 -14.87 7.17
C ASN A 342 20.50 -15.84 8.09
N LYS A 343 20.06 -16.05 9.35
CA LYS A 343 20.69 -16.98 10.30
C LYS A 343 20.22 -18.42 10.14
N LYS A 344 21.02 -19.38 10.60
CA LYS A 344 20.64 -20.78 10.75
C LYS A 344 20.31 -21.06 12.22
N ILE A 345 19.04 -21.40 12.48
CA ILE A 345 18.48 -21.52 13.82
C ILE A 345 18.07 -22.97 14.09
N LEU A 346 18.41 -23.49 15.26
CA LEU A 346 17.94 -24.79 15.75
C LEU A 346 16.98 -24.57 16.92
N ILE A 347 15.80 -25.19 16.86
CA ILE A 347 14.83 -25.21 17.96
C ILE A 347 14.67 -26.66 18.43
N LEU A 348 15.14 -26.91 19.65
CA LEU A 348 15.04 -28.21 20.30
C LEU A 348 13.78 -28.24 21.17
N GLY A 349 12.80 -29.05 20.80
CA GLY A 349 11.49 -29.09 21.45
C GLY A 349 10.49 -28.11 20.82
N CYS A 350 9.45 -28.65 20.20
CA CYS A 350 8.36 -27.90 19.57
C CYS A 350 7.14 -27.85 20.51
N GLY A 351 7.40 -27.73 21.82
CA GLY A 351 6.39 -27.69 22.88
C GLY A 351 5.79 -26.30 23.08
N ALA A 352 5.52 -25.94 24.34
CA ALA A 352 4.93 -24.65 24.68
C ALA A 352 5.83 -23.49 24.23
N LEU A 353 7.11 -23.47 24.64
CA LEU A 353 8.04 -22.42 24.27
C LEU A 353 8.38 -22.45 22.78
N GLY A 354 8.81 -23.61 22.26
CA GLY A 354 9.30 -23.72 20.88
C GLY A 354 8.25 -23.41 19.82
N SER A 355 6.97 -23.73 20.05
CA SER A 355 5.91 -23.45 19.07
C SER A 355 5.58 -21.96 18.93
N TRP A 356 5.72 -21.18 20.01
CA TRP A 356 5.56 -19.71 19.97
C TRP A 356 6.85 -19.01 19.52
N ALA A 357 8.00 -19.42 20.06
CA ALA A 357 9.30 -18.87 19.69
C ALA A 357 9.58 -19.10 18.20
N GLY A 358 9.26 -20.29 17.66
CA GLY A 358 9.41 -20.60 16.25
C GLY A 358 8.62 -19.67 15.33
N GLU A 359 7.42 -19.24 15.73
CA GLU A 359 6.62 -18.27 14.96
C GLU A 359 7.26 -16.88 14.96
N ILE A 360 7.76 -16.40 16.12
CA ILE A 360 8.48 -15.11 16.22
C ILE A 360 9.75 -15.16 15.35
N ILE A 361 10.53 -16.23 15.47
CA ILE A 361 11.77 -16.43 14.72
C ILE A 361 11.48 -16.47 13.21
N ALA A 362 10.47 -17.21 12.76
CA ALA A 362 10.12 -17.28 11.35
C ALA A 362 9.80 -15.89 10.75
N ARG A 363 9.07 -15.03 11.48
CA ARG A 363 8.74 -13.68 11.03
C ARG A 363 9.95 -12.74 10.92
N ALA A 364 11.04 -13.06 11.62
CA ALA A 364 12.33 -12.36 11.48
C ALA A 364 13.14 -12.80 10.24
N LYS A 365 12.62 -13.76 9.46
CA LYS A 365 13.17 -14.26 8.18
C LYS A 365 14.61 -14.79 8.28
N PRO A 366 14.89 -15.78 9.14
CA PRO A 366 16.17 -16.50 9.11
C PRO A 366 16.36 -17.24 7.79
N ARG A 367 17.58 -17.68 7.50
CA ARG A 367 17.87 -18.49 6.31
C ARG A 367 17.29 -19.90 6.44
N LEU A 368 17.44 -20.48 7.63
CA LEU A 368 17.12 -21.87 7.89
C LEU A 368 16.64 -22.05 9.33
N ILE A 369 15.55 -22.80 9.52
CA ILE A 369 15.02 -23.21 10.81
C ILE A 369 14.98 -24.74 10.85
N HIS A 370 15.69 -25.35 11.79
CA HIS A 370 15.56 -26.77 12.10
C HIS A 370 14.70 -26.94 13.35
N LEU A 371 13.69 -27.77 13.24
CA LEU A 371 12.75 -28.09 14.32
C LEU A 371 12.95 -29.53 14.75
N VAL A 372 13.20 -29.78 16.04
CA VAL A 372 13.43 -31.14 16.55
C VAL A 372 12.42 -31.45 17.64
N ASP A 373 11.57 -32.46 17.43
CA ASP A 373 10.70 -32.99 18.47
C ASP A 373 10.24 -34.41 18.13
N LYS A 374 10.28 -35.32 19.10
CA LYS A 374 9.80 -36.71 18.94
C LYS A 374 8.30 -36.87 19.19
N SER A 375 7.67 -35.88 19.83
CA SER A 375 6.34 -36.01 20.41
C SER A 375 5.25 -35.68 19.40
N LYS A 376 4.03 -36.16 19.67
CA LYS A 376 2.83 -35.84 18.90
C LYS A 376 2.01 -34.72 19.56
N VAL A 377 1.19 -34.04 18.76
CA VAL A 377 0.20 -33.09 19.24
C VAL A 377 -0.94 -33.86 19.93
N ASN A 378 -1.18 -33.57 21.21
CA ASN A 378 -2.23 -34.18 22.02
C ASN A 378 -3.36 -33.18 22.32
N ILE A 379 -4.52 -33.67 22.76
CA ILE A 379 -5.70 -32.82 23.00
C ILE A 379 -5.45 -31.80 24.12
N GLY A 380 -4.85 -32.22 25.24
CA GLY A 380 -4.68 -31.39 26.44
C GLY A 380 -3.57 -30.33 26.39
N ILE A 381 -2.86 -30.17 25.26
CA ILE A 381 -1.72 -29.24 25.17
C ILE A 381 -2.06 -27.92 24.47
N LEU A 382 -3.24 -27.79 23.86
CA LEU A 382 -3.61 -26.61 23.06
C LEU A 382 -3.64 -25.30 23.86
N ALA A 383 -3.92 -25.37 25.16
CA ALA A 383 -3.96 -24.19 26.03
C ALA A 383 -2.62 -23.42 26.09
N ARG A 384 -1.50 -24.07 25.70
CA ARG A 384 -0.16 -23.49 25.79
C ARG A 384 0.74 -23.73 24.58
N GLN A 385 0.34 -24.59 23.64
CA GLN A 385 1.12 -24.91 22.44
C GLN A 385 0.36 -24.41 21.21
N ASN A 386 1.09 -23.78 20.29
CA ASN A 386 0.55 -23.05 19.14
C ASN A 386 0.03 -23.96 18.00
N TYR A 387 -0.80 -24.95 18.35
CA TYR A 387 -1.39 -25.94 17.45
C TYR A 387 -2.90 -25.78 17.33
N LYS A 388 -3.49 -26.38 16.29
CA LYS A 388 -4.94 -26.45 16.05
C LYS A 388 -5.44 -27.87 16.21
N ILE A 389 -6.77 -28.03 16.24
CA ILE A 389 -7.43 -29.34 16.29
C ILE A 389 -6.98 -30.22 15.11
N ASP A 390 -6.83 -29.64 13.92
CA ASP A 390 -6.38 -30.34 12.71
C ASP A 390 -4.96 -30.90 12.82
N ASP A 391 -4.15 -30.42 13.78
CA ASP A 391 -2.79 -30.90 14.01
C ASP A 391 -2.74 -32.15 14.91
N PHE A 392 -3.85 -32.56 15.52
CA PHE A 392 -3.89 -33.70 16.44
C PHE A 392 -3.27 -34.96 15.83
N CYS A 393 -2.54 -35.71 16.67
CA CYS A 393 -1.81 -36.93 16.31
C CYS A 393 -0.63 -36.75 15.32
N SER A 394 -0.42 -35.55 14.77
CA SER A 394 0.76 -35.22 13.97
C SER A 394 2.00 -35.06 14.85
N ASN A 395 3.20 -35.29 14.30
CA ASN A 395 4.43 -34.94 15.00
C ASN A 395 4.49 -33.41 15.18
N LYS A 396 4.92 -32.95 16.35
CA LYS A 396 4.98 -31.52 16.68
C LYS A 396 5.94 -30.74 15.78
N SER A 397 7.12 -31.27 15.49
CA SER A 397 8.09 -30.59 14.64
C SER A 397 7.59 -30.47 13.20
N GLU A 398 6.91 -31.49 12.68
CA GLU A 398 6.26 -31.46 11.37
C GLU A 398 5.08 -30.47 11.33
N ALA A 399 4.19 -30.51 12.31
CA ALA A 399 3.03 -29.61 12.39
C ALA A 399 3.48 -28.15 12.51
N LEU A 400 4.49 -27.88 13.33
CA LEU A 400 5.08 -26.56 13.45
C LEU A 400 5.76 -26.14 12.14
N ALA A 401 6.50 -27.02 11.45
CA ALA A 401 7.11 -26.70 10.17
C ALA A 401 6.07 -26.25 9.13
N LYS A 402 4.97 -26.99 8.99
CA LYS A 402 3.85 -26.62 8.11
C LYS A 402 3.27 -25.25 8.46
N ARG A 403 3.12 -24.97 9.76
CA ARG A 403 2.64 -23.67 10.25
C ARG A 403 3.62 -22.54 9.91
N LEU A 404 4.91 -22.72 10.17
CA LEU A 404 5.93 -21.70 9.89
C LEU A 404 6.00 -21.42 8.39
N GLN A 405 5.96 -22.45 7.54
CA GLN A 405 5.90 -22.31 6.08
C GLN A 405 4.68 -21.49 5.65
N ASN A 406 3.50 -21.72 6.25
CA ASN A 406 2.30 -20.93 5.96
C ASN A 406 2.43 -19.45 6.38
N ILE A 407 3.15 -19.15 7.46
CA ILE A 407 3.43 -17.78 7.89
C ILE A 407 4.38 -17.08 6.92
N LEU A 408 5.39 -17.79 6.45
CA LEU A 408 6.42 -17.32 5.53
C LEU A 408 5.90 -17.15 4.09
N GLY A 409 4.88 -17.92 3.70
CA GLY A 409 4.28 -17.85 2.36
C GLY A 409 5.32 -18.18 1.28
N SER A 410 5.58 -17.21 0.39
CA SER A 410 6.54 -17.33 -0.72
C SER A 410 7.98 -16.93 -0.35
N ASP A 411 8.28 -16.66 0.93
CA ASP A 411 9.62 -16.28 1.37
C ASP A 411 10.63 -17.43 1.21
N LYS A 412 11.89 -17.10 0.93
CA LYS A 412 13.00 -18.06 0.72
C LYS A 412 13.55 -18.69 2.01
N VAL A 413 12.75 -18.77 3.08
CA VAL A 413 13.18 -19.35 4.36
C VAL A 413 12.98 -20.86 4.31
N THR A 414 14.06 -21.61 4.50
CA THR A 414 13.98 -23.08 4.59
C THR A 414 13.57 -23.50 6.00
N VAL A 415 12.55 -24.35 6.11
CA VAL A 415 12.09 -24.92 7.39
C VAL A 415 12.15 -26.44 7.28
N GLU A 416 13.03 -27.05 8.06
CA GLU A 416 13.22 -28.50 8.14
C GLU A 416 12.81 -29.00 9.52
N HIS A 417 12.28 -30.22 9.55
CA HIS A 417 11.84 -30.86 10.78
C HIS A 417 12.47 -32.23 10.95
N HIS A 418 12.71 -32.61 12.20
CA HIS A 418 13.32 -33.87 12.57
C HIS A 418 12.51 -34.52 13.70
N ASN A 419 11.84 -35.61 13.34
CA ASN A 419 10.97 -36.38 14.23
C ASN A 419 11.78 -37.30 15.15
N CYS A 420 12.67 -36.73 15.96
CA CYS A 420 13.59 -37.49 16.80
C CYS A 420 13.80 -36.82 18.16
N GLU A 421 14.47 -37.53 19.05
CA GLU A 421 14.78 -37.05 20.38
C GLU A 421 15.96 -36.05 20.32
N ALA A 422 15.87 -34.93 21.05
CA ALA A 422 16.80 -33.81 20.92
C ALA A 422 18.24 -34.17 21.30
N HIS A 423 18.46 -34.93 22.38
CA HIS A 423 19.80 -35.37 22.78
C HIS A 423 20.40 -36.29 21.71
N LYS A 424 19.63 -37.25 21.20
CA LYS A 424 20.05 -38.10 20.09
C LYS A 424 20.40 -37.29 18.83
N PHE A 425 19.58 -36.30 18.47
CA PHE A 425 19.84 -35.45 17.31
C PHE A 425 21.17 -34.69 17.40
N LEU A 426 21.54 -34.22 18.60
CA LEU A 426 22.81 -33.52 18.80
C LEU A 426 24.00 -34.49 18.85
N THR A 427 23.86 -35.60 19.57
CA THR A 427 24.97 -36.54 19.80
C THR A 427 25.32 -37.43 18.62
N GLU A 428 24.39 -37.65 17.68
CA GLU A 428 24.68 -38.36 16.43
C GLU A 428 25.76 -37.67 15.59
N ASP A 429 25.90 -36.35 15.73
CA ASP A 429 26.99 -35.58 15.14
C ASP A 429 27.10 -34.25 15.88
N ILE A 430 27.95 -34.24 16.90
CA ILE A 430 28.13 -33.09 17.78
C ILE A 430 28.69 -31.86 17.06
N THR A 431 29.38 -32.07 15.93
CA THR A 431 29.98 -30.98 15.15
C THR A 431 28.91 -30.07 14.53
N ARG A 432 27.68 -30.57 14.35
CA ARG A 432 26.55 -29.77 13.86
C ARG A 432 26.21 -28.58 14.74
N ILE A 433 26.51 -28.63 16.04
CA ILE A 433 26.26 -27.50 16.97
C ILE A 433 26.93 -26.23 16.45
N ASN A 434 28.17 -26.36 15.94
CA ASN A 434 28.95 -25.24 15.40
C ASN A 434 28.41 -24.72 14.05
N THR A 435 27.41 -25.38 13.47
CA THR A 435 26.81 -24.95 12.20
C THR A 435 25.63 -24.01 12.38
N TYR A 436 25.07 -23.91 13.60
CA TYR A 436 23.94 -23.02 13.90
C TYR A 436 24.43 -21.71 14.51
N ASP A 437 23.81 -20.61 14.11
CA ASP A 437 24.05 -19.29 14.71
C ASP A 437 23.36 -19.15 16.07
N LEU A 438 22.25 -19.88 16.28
CA LEU A 438 21.47 -19.89 17.51
C LEU A 438 20.84 -21.26 17.73
N ILE A 439 20.98 -21.79 18.94
CA ILE A 439 20.29 -22.99 19.40
C ILE A 439 19.39 -22.59 20.55
N LEU A 440 18.09 -22.84 20.40
CA LEU A 440 17.12 -22.65 21.48
C LEU A 440 16.76 -24.01 22.06
N ASP A 441 17.14 -24.22 23.32
CA ASP A 441 16.56 -25.30 24.10
C ASP A 441 15.17 -24.91 24.60
N CYS A 442 14.16 -25.55 24.03
CA CYS A 442 12.76 -25.45 24.40
C CYS A 442 12.23 -26.81 24.90
N THR A 443 13.11 -27.74 25.29
CA THR A 443 12.75 -29.02 25.88
C THR A 443 12.30 -28.84 27.33
N ALA A 444 11.38 -29.68 27.79
CA ALA A 444 10.93 -29.69 29.18
C ALA A 444 11.71 -30.70 30.05
N SER A 445 12.80 -31.26 29.52
CA SER A 445 13.48 -32.41 30.13
C SER A 445 14.75 -31.98 30.84
N SER A 446 14.76 -32.05 32.18
CA SER A 446 16.00 -31.88 32.95
C SER A 446 17.07 -32.91 32.54
N ILE A 447 16.65 -34.11 32.13
CA ILE A 447 17.54 -35.17 31.64
C ILE A 447 18.28 -34.73 30.36
N PHE A 448 17.64 -33.95 29.48
CA PHE A 448 18.31 -33.45 28.27
C PHE A 448 19.50 -32.57 28.64
N GLN A 449 19.28 -31.58 29.53
CA GLN A 449 20.34 -30.70 30.03
C GLN A 449 21.46 -31.47 30.72
N MET A 450 21.12 -32.38 31.64
CA MET A 450 22.11 -33.21 32.35
C MET A 450 22.94 -34.08 31.39
N LYS A 451 22.35 -34.59 30.31
CA LYS A 451 23.07 -35.38 29.31
C LYS A 451 24.00 -34.51 28.46
N LEU A 452 23.58 -33.28 28.15
CA LEU A 452 24.40 -32.33 27.40
C LEU A 452 25.61 -31.83 28.21
N GLU A 453 25.48 -31.68 29.53
CA GLU A 453 26.60 -31.30 30.40
C GLU A 453 27.61 -32.44 30.61
N ARG A 454 27.16 -33.69 30.47
CA ARG A 454 28.00 -34.88 30.66
C ARG A 454 28.84 -35.20 29.42
N ASP A 455 28.25 -35.06 28.24
CA ASP A 455 28.84 -35.43 26.94
C ASP A 455 29.59 -34.24 26.33
#